data_AF-A0A2A6BHV5-F1
#
_entry.id   AF-A0A2A6BHV5-F1
#
_cell.length_a   1.000
_cell.length_b   1.000
_cell.length_c   1.000
_cell.angle_alpha   90.00
_cell.angle_beta   90.00
_cell.angle_gamma   90.00
#
_symmetry.space_group_name_H-M   'P 1'
#
loop_
_entity.id
_entity.type
_entity.pdbx_description
1 polymer ?
#
loop_
_entity_poly.entity_id
_entity_poly.type
_entity_poly.pdbx_seq_one_letter_code
_entity_poly.pdbx_strand_id
1 'polypeptide(L)'
;MSFHAKFVTVKRCIIKRPCYKNTLLLSLVVIHATLGCTPPYNTWFDGYCYYSYSSYTTISWPAAAENCKGSDATLASIHGSQQNTDFLKLAKEDTLQETKRGYWIGLRCDGKKFYWEDGSTVDYTNFGDSSYKCNSTSTDLHFYMNWDDGKWYRDVNWDWYGRAYVCKKNYRPEDSICEEYELVSDTKTCLSLRSVSTDSKDAENSCAYTGGHLAAIHDNTVNDYIRRSAVSNNLLNGVLIGLKQSGNDLAWNDKTTVNYTNFARNFPNSALGSCFAMQTSSLAGQWVNVLCGGTSGTATKLPYVCSIPAYEFPDEIESSECPEANVTYTDGDTIYSPSFPSPNNTNSCEYLIVGPEGAKNMQVEVVFFETNRCCDSLTIYEGKSGNQKIATLAGSTYNGKVYRSTKGPAMRLLYNVQSGAHVRGWQLKVKAIK
;
A
#
# COMPACT_ATOMS: atom_id res chain seq x y z
N MET A 1 -32.92 -70.25 18.45
CA MET A 1 -31.52 -69.86 18.77
C MET A 1 -31.22 -68.53 18.08
N SER A 2 -30.76 -67.55 18.87
CA SER A 2 -29.98 -66.34 18.53
C SER A 2 -30.50 -65.31 17.50
N PHE A 3 -30.91 -64.12 17.94
CA PHE A 3 -30.13 -62.84 18.11
C PHE A 3 -30.06 -62.02 16.78
N HIS A 4 -30.91 -61.01 16.58
CA HIS A 4 -30.77 -59.56 16.91
C HIS A 4 -29.60 -58.81 16.25
N ALA A 5 -29.94 -57.86 15.36
CA ALA A 5 -29.29 -56.54 15.28
C ALA A 5 -30.29 -55.51 14.70
N LYS A 6 -30.50 -54.41 15.44
CA LYS A 6 -31.35 -53.25 15.09
C LYS A 6 -30.54 -52.20 14.33
N PHE A 7 -31.13 -51.58 13.32
CA PHE A 7 -30.83 -50.19 12.96
C PHE A 7 -32.15 -49.41 12.90
N VAL A 8 -32.25 -48.36 13.72
CA VAL A 8 -33.38 -47.43 13.80
C VAL A 8 -33.09 -46.26 12.87
N THR A 9 -33.93 -46.07 11.86
CA THR A 9 -33.91 -44.91 10.97
C THR A 9 -34.77 -43.79 11.57
N VAL A 10 -34.17 -42.65 11.90
CA VAL A 10 -34.93 -41.46 12.35
C VAL A 10 -35.24 -40.54 11.17
N LYS A 11 -36.53 -40.26 11.01
CA LYS A 11 -37.15 -39.38 10.00
C LYS A 11 -36.61 -37.95 10.06
N ARG A 12 -36.38 -37.32 8.90
CA ARG A 12 -36.59 -35.88 8.71
C ARG A 12 -37.73 -35.66 7.71
N CYS A 13 -38.82 -35.08 8.21
CA CYS A 13 -39.93 -34.59 7.39
C CYS A 13 -39.45 -33.42 6.52
N ILE A 14 -39.67 -33.55 5.22
CA ILE A 14 -39.55 -32.48 4.23
C ILE A 14 -40.86 -31.69 4.26
N ILE A 15 -40.82 -30.44 4.72
CA ILE A 15 -41.91 -29.47 4.50
C ILE A 15 -41.55 -28.64 3.27
N LYS A 16 -42.46 -28.70 2.29
CA LYS A 16 -42.41 -28.08 0.96
C LYS A 16 -42.29 -26.55 1.04
N ARG A 17 -41.43 -25.96 0.21
CA ARG A 17 -41.55 -24.57 -0.29
C ARG A 17 -41.81 -24.61 -1.81
N PRO A 18 -42.63 -23.69 -2.37
CA PRO A 18 -43.11 -23.79 -3.74
C PRO A 18 -42.04 -23.38 -4.77
N CYS A 19 -42.01 -24.11 -5.90
CA CYS A 19 -41.21 -23.78 -7.07
C CYS A 19 -41.70 -22.47 -7.70
N TYR A 20 -40.93 -21.40 -7.58
CA TYR A 20 -40.94 -20.33 -8.57
C TYR A 20 -40.11 -20.80 -9.77
N LYS A 21 -40.71 -20.73 -10.96
CA LYS A 21 -40.00 -20.92 -12.23
C LYS A 21 -38.97 -19.79 -12.35
N ASN A 22 -37.72 -20.07 -12.00
CA ASN A 22 -36.59 -19.23 -12.38
C ASN A 22 -36.38 -19.38 -13.89
N THR A 23 -37.01 -18.49 -14.65
CA THR A 23 -36.44 -18.07 -15.92
C THR A 23 -35.15 -17.35 -15.55
N LEU A 24 -34.02 -18.05 -15.69
CA LEU A 24 -32.69 -17.49 -15.46
C LEU A 24 -32.43 -16.46 -16.56
N LEU A 25 -32.92 -15.23 -16.37
CA LEU A 25 -32.34 -14.07 -17.03
C LEU A 25 -30.94 -13.95 -16.42
N LEU A 26 -29.93 -14.44 -17.13
CA LEU A 26 -28.58 -13.94 -16.96
C LEU A 26 -28.63 -12.44 -17.30
N SER A 27 -28.98 -11.62 -16.31
CA SER A 27 -28.45 -10.27 -16.28
C SER A 27 -26.95 -10.46 -16.16
N LEU A 28 -26.24 -10.27 -17.27
CA LEU A 28 -24.84 -9.89 -17.26
C LEU A 28 -24.75 -8.62 -16.41
N VAL A 29 -24.59 -8.80 -15.09
CA VAL A 29 -24.00 -7.77 -14.27
C VAL A 29 -22.56 -7.75 -14.76
N VAL A 30 -22.29 -6.85 -15.71
CA VAL A 30 -20.93 -6.43 -16.00
C VAL A 30 -20.50 -5.71 -14.73
N ILE A 31 -19.97 -6.47 -13.77
CA ILE A 31 -19.15 -5.91 -12.71
C ILE A 31 -18.00 -5.25 -13.46
N HIS A 32 -18.09 -3.94 -13.64
CA HIS A 32 -16.95 -3.17 -14.08
C HIS A 32 -16.00 -3.24 -12.90
N ALA A 33 -15.05 -4.18 -12.95
CA ALA A 33 -13.88 -4.15 -12.09
C ALA A 33 -13.14 -2.85 -12.45
N THR A 34 -13.34 -1.82 -11.63
CA THR A 34 -12.75 -0.51 -11.77
C THR A 34 -11.44 -0.39 -10.97
N LEU A 35 -10.60 0.54 -11.41
CA LEU A 35 -9.15 0.34 -11.35
C LEU A 35 -8.41 1.28 -10.36
N GLY A 36 -8.08 0.85 -9.13
CA GLY A 36 -7.38 1.69 -8.13
C GLY A 36 -5.89 1.40 -7.91
N CYS A 37 -5.18 2.30 -7.22
CA CYS A 37 -3.73 2.20 -6.96
C CYS A 37 -3.39 1.92 -5.50
N THR A 38 -2.55 0.90 -5.27
CA THR A 38 -2.07 0.55 -3.93
C THR A 38 -0.97 1.53 -3.49
N PRO A 39 -0.94 2.00 -2.23
CA PRO A 39 0.30 2.51 -1.64
C PRO A 39 1.50 1.62 -2.02
N PRO A 40 2.63 2.19 -2.44
CA PRO A 40 2.94 3.62 -2.43
C PRO A 40 2.50 4.40 -3.68
N TYR A 41 1.88 3.74 -4.65
CA TYR A 41 1.39 4.37 -5.88
C TYR A 41 0.30 5.38 -5.54
N ASN A 42 0.58 6.63 -5.89
CA ASN A 42 -0.18 7.81 -5.54
C ASN A 42 -0.83 8.47 -6.76
N THR A 43 -0.51 7.97 -7.95
CA THR A 43 -0.91 8.55 -9.22
C THR A 43 -1.41 7.45 -10.14
N TRP A 44 -2.54 7.68 -10.78
CA TRP A 44 -3.14 6.77 -11.74
C TRP A 44 -3.16 7.44 -13.12
N PHE A 45 -2.68 6.73 -14.14
CA PHE A 45 -2.89 7.10 -15.54
C PHE A 45 -3.25 5.87 -16.36
N ASP A 46 -4.40 5.90 -17.02
CA ASP A 46 -4.75 4.97 -18.10
C ASP A 46 -4.58 3.48 -17.73
N GLY A 47 -5.12 3.07 -16.58
CA GLY A 47 -5.06 1.69 -16.11
C GLY A 47 -3.74 1.28 -15.44
N TYR A 48 -2.83 2.23 -15.22
CA TYR A 48 -1.55 1.99 -14.57
C TYR A 48 -1.36 2.86 -13.34
N CYS A 49 -0.66 2.28 -12.37
CA CYS A 49 -0.31 2.94 -11.13
C CYS A 49 1.13 3.42 -11.19
N TYR A 50 1.33 4.66 -10.78
CA TYR A 50 2.62 5.34 -10.81
C TYR A 50 3.03 5.82 -9.43
N TYR A 51 4.32 5.64 -9.18
CA TYR A 51 4.92 5.96 -7.90
C TYR A 51 6.31 6.53 -8.12
N SER A 52 6.56 7.76 -7.64
CA SER A 52 7.89 8.40 -7.70
C SER A 52 8.63 8.26 -6.37
N TYR A 53 9.81 7.63 -6.37
CA TYR A 53 10.64 7.55 -5.18
C TYR A 53 11.63 8.69 -5.09
N SER A 54 11.48 9.43 -4.00
CA SER A 54 12.24 10.63 -3.66
C SER A 54 12.81 10.47 -2.25
N SER A 55 13.90 9.73 -2.13
CA SER A 55 14.75 9.85 -0.94
C SER A 55 15.82 10.91 -1.19
N TYR A 56 16.40 11.47 -0.14
CA TYR A 56 17.58 12.35 -0.22
C TYR A 56 18.77 11.73 -0.99
N THR A 57 18.70 10.43 -1.30
CA THR A 57 19.70 9.69 -2.08
C THR A 57 19.17 9.38 -3.48
N THR A 58 19.74 10.04 -4.48
CA THR A 58 19.62 9.63 -5.89
C THR A 58 20.34 8.31 -6.12
N ILE A 59 19.81 7.41 -6.96
CA ILE A 59 20.38 6.07 -7.17
C ILE A 59 20.64 5.78 -8.66
N SER A 60 21.52 4.81 -8.93
CA SER A 60 21.81 4.38 -10.30
C SER A 60 20.60 3.70 -10.93
N TRP A 61 20.58 3.64 -12.26
CA TRP A 61 19.48 3.02 -12.98
C TRP A 61 19.22 1.56 -12.58
N PRO A 62 20.23 0.69 -12.39
CA PRO A 62 20.00 -0.70 -11.98
C PRO A 62 19.36 -0.81 -10.60
N ALA A 63 19.79 0.04 -9.67
CA ALA A 63 19.19 0.09 -8.34
C ALA A 63 17.74 0.59 -8.40
N ALA A 64 17.43 1.55 -9.28
CA ALA A 64 16.07 2.01 -9.51
C ALA A 64 15.18 0.93 -10.14
N ALA A 65 15.66 0.24 -11.16
CA ALA A 65 14.95 -0.87 -11.79
C ALA A 65 14.69 -2.02 -10.79
N GLU A 66 15.68 -2.36 -9.97
CA GLU A 66 15.53 -3.38 -8.92
C GLU A 66 14.53 -2.96 -7.84
N ASN A 67 14.56 -1.68 -7.42
CA ASN A 67 13.58 -1.16 -6.47
C ASN A 67 12.15 -1.22 -7.01
N CYS A 68 11.93 -0.91 -8.30
CA CYS A 68 10.62 -1.08 -8.90
C CYS A 68 10.21 -2.56 -8.97
N LYS A 69 11.11 -3.47 -9.37
CA LYS A 69 10.85 -4.92 -9.39
C LYS A 69 10.51 -5.48 -8.02
N GLY A 70 11.13 -4.96 -6.97
CA GLY A 70 10.85 -5.33 -5.59
C GLY A 70 9.37 -5.17 -5.19
N SER A 71 8.60 -4.36 -5.91
CA SER A 71 7.16 -4.16 -5.75
C SER A 71 6.33 -4.67 -6.92
N ASP A 72 6.81 -5.68 -7.65
CA ASP A 72 6.15 -6.25 -8.84
C ASP A 72 5.79 -5.17 -9.88
N ALA A 73 6.72 -4.23 -10.07
CA ALA A 73 6.58 -3.08 -10.95
C ALA A 73 7.84 -2.91 -11.80
N THR A 74 7.83 -1.89 -12.65
CA THR A 74 8.91 -1.59 -13.58
C THR A 74 9.20 -0.10 -13.56
N LEU A 75 10.35 0.32 -14.11
CA LEU A 75 10.53 1.74 -14.39
C LEU A 75 9.50 2.19 -15.42
N ALA A 76 9.01 3.41 -15.23
CA ALA A 76 7.82 3.83 -15.93
C ALA A 76 7.98 3.95 -17.45
N SER A 77 6.93 3.51 -18.16
CA SER A 77 6.70 3.80 -19.57
C SER A 77 5.79 5.01 -19.77
N ILE A 78 5.91 5.65 -20.93
CA ILE A 78 5.17 6.87 -21.30
C ILE A 78 4.64 6.73 -22.73
N HIS A 79 3.31 6.82 -22.88
CA HIS A 79 2.53 6.51 -24.08
C HIS A 79 1.80 7.73 -24.68
N GLY A 80 2.02 8.92 -24.13
CA GLY A 80 1.40 10.14 -24.66
C GLY A 80 1.97 11.42 -24.09
N SER A 81 1.69 12.52 -24.77
CA SER A 81 2.14 13.86 -24.36
C SER A 81 1.53 14.29 -23.03
N GLN A 82 0.23 14.02 -22.81
CA GLN A 82 -0.45 14.32 -21.57
C GLN A 82 0.19 13.56 -20.40
N GLN A 83 0.38 12.24 -20.56
CA GLN A 83 1.07 11.42 -19.58
C GLN A 83 2.48 11.94 -19.30
N ASN A 84 3.27 12.29 -20.32
CA ASN A 84 4.60 12.89 -20.12
C ASN A 84 4.54 14.19 -19.30
N THR A 85 3.56 15.05 -19.55
CA THR A 85 3.36 16.28 -18.78
C THR A 85 3.02 15.99 -17.34
N ASP A 86 2.14 15.03 -17.07
CA ASP A 86 1.72 14.70 -15.71
C ASP A 86 2.82 13.99 -14.92
N PHE A 87 3.65 13.17 -15.58
CA PHE A 87 4.89 12.64 -15.03
C PHE A 87 5.88 13.75 -14.63
N LEU A 88 6.03 14.76 -15.48
CA LEU A 88 6.87 15.91 -15.16
C LEU A 88 6.34 16.71 -13.97
N LYS A 89 5.01 16.81 -13.80
CA LYS A 89 4.40 17.43 -12.62
C LYS A 89 4.61 16.60 -11.37
N LEU A 90 4.36 15.29 -11.42
CA LEU A 90 4.61 14.36 -10.31
C LEU A 90 6.06 14.46 -9.82
N ALA A 91 6.99 14.49 -10.77
CA ALA A 91 8.40 14.77 -10.52
C ALA A 91 8.63 16.10 -9.77
N LYS A 92 7.93 17.17 -10.15
CA LYS A 92 8.11 18.53 -9.61
C LYS A 92 7.40 18.80 -8.28
N GLU A 93 6.31 18.08 -7.99
CA GLU A 93 5.51 18.23 -6.78
C GLU A 93 6.19 17.68 -5.53
N ASP A 94 7.08 16.69 -5.68
CA ASP A 94 7.80 16.09 -4.57
C ASP A 94 9.05 16.91 -4.20
N THR A 95 9.26 17.16 -2.91
CA THR A 95 10.04 18.30 -2.37
C THR A 95 11.56 18.11 -2.44
N LEU A 96 12.13 17.86 -3.63
CA LEU A 96 13.57 17.86 -3.87
C LEU A 96 13.95 18.83 -4.98
N GLN A 97 13.83 20.13 -4.71
CA GLN A 97 14.41 21.19 -5.55
C GLN A 97 15.94 21.03 -5.77
N GLU A 98 16.60 20.17 -4.99
CA GLU A 98 18.06 20.04 -4.97
C GLU A 98 18.65 19.10 -6.03
N THR A 99 17.90 18.14 -6.59
CA THR A 99 18.56 17.17 -7.48
C THR A 99 18.72 17.73 -8.90
N LYS A 100 17.71 18.38 -9.50
CA LYS A 100 17.68 18.83 -10.93
C LYS A 100 18.27 17.81 -11.94
N ARG A 101 18.37 16.55 -11.52
CA ARG A 101 19.07 15.45 -12.20
C ARG A 101 18.08 14.55 -12.94
N GLY A 102 16.82 14.95 -13.10
CA GLY A 102 15.83 14.16 -13.80
C GLY A 102 15.51 12.79 -13.17
N TYR A 103 14.76 11.98 -13.92
CA TYR A 103 14.15 10.74 -13.44
C TYR A 103 14.43 9.58 -14.37
N TRP A 104 14.91 8.46 -13.83
CA TRP A 104 14.99 7.22 -14.58
C TRP A 104 13.61 6.78 -15.06
N ILE A 105 13.57 6.36 -16.33
CA ILE A 105 12.40 5.78 -17.00
C ILE A 105 12.79 4.42 -17.60
N GLY A 106 11.79 3.60 -17.93
CA GLY A 106 12.00 2.22 -18.36
C GLY A 106 12.36 2.06 -19.84
N LEU A 107 12.76 3.13 -20.54
CA LEU A 107 13.04 3.06 -21.98
C LEU A 107 14.42 2.44 -22.20
N ARG A 108 14.48 1.49 -23.12
CA ARG A 108 15.65 0.66 -23.39
C ARG A 108 15.86 0.51 -24.89
N CYS A 109 17.03 0.00 -25.27
CA CYS A 109 17.33 -0.38 -26.64
C CYS A 109 17.98 -1.77 -26.69
N ASP A 110 17.44 -2.67 -27.52
CA ASP A 110 17.90 -4.06 -27.70
C ASP A 110 18.91 -4.23 -28.85
N GLY A 111 19.37 -3.12 -29.43
CA GLY A 111 20.20 -3.11 -30.63
C GLY A 111 19.40 -3.22 -31.95
N LYS A 112 18.07 -3.18 -31.92
CA LYS A 112 17.21 -3.16 -33.10
C LYS A 112 16.09 -2.13 -33.00
N LYS A 113 15.47 -2.02 -31.83
CA LYS A 113 14.36 -1.10 -31.56
C LYS A 113 14.34 -0.66 -30.10
N PHE A 114 13.78 0.53 -29.89
CA PHE A 114 13.45 0.94 -28.53
C PHE A 114 12.35 0.03 -27.97
N TYR A 115 12.41 -0.26 -26.68
CA TYR A 115 11.39 -1.00 -25.95
C TYR A 115 11.27 -0.48 -24.51
N TRP A 116 10.10 -0.66 -23.90
CA TRP A 116 9.89 -0.40 -22.49
C TRP A 116 10.13 -1.66 -21.67
N GLU A 117 10.73 -1.55 -20.48
CA GLU A 117 10.95 -2.68 -19.58
C GLU A 117 9.68 -3.43 -19.16
N ASP A 118 8.53 -2.74 -19.17
CA ASP A 118 7.22 -3.31 -18.88
C ASP A 118 6.61 -4.09 -20.05
N GLY A 119 7.31 -4.15 -21.19
CA GLY A 119 6.87 -4.84 -22.40
C GLY A 119 5.82 -4.09 -23.23
N SER A 120 5.43 -2.88 -22.82
CA SER A 120 4.49 -2.05 -23.57
C SER A 120 5.10 -1.54 -24.89
N THR A 121 4.25 -1.16 -25.83
CA THR A 121 4.69 -0.65 -27.13
C THR A 121 5.28 0.75 -27.02
N VAL A 122 6.35 1.02 -27.79
CA VAL A 122 6.87 2.39 -27.94
C VAL A 122 6.09 3.10 -29.03
N ASP A 123 4.96 3.69 -28.65
CA ASP A 123 4.00 4.44 -29.48
C ASP A 123 4.14 5.96 -29.35
N TYR A 124 4.82 6.41 -28.29
CA TYR A 124 5.16 7.81 -28.05
C TYR A 124 6.65 7.95 -27.72
N THR A 125 7.26 9.03 -28.21
CA THR A 125 8.64 9.39 -27.88
C THR A 125 8.79 10.88 -27.67
N ASN A 126 9.51 11.28 -26.62
CA ASN A 126 9.78 12.69 -26.33
C ASN A 126 11.28 12.98 -26.18
N PHE A 127 12.10 12.55 -27.15
CA PHE A 127 13.55 12.67 -27.07
C PHE A 127 14.03 14.13 -27.04
N GLY A 128 15.04 14.38 -26.21
CA GLY A 128 15.79 15.64 -26.17
C GLY A 128 16.65 15.87 -27.40
N ASP A 129 17.07 14.78 -28.03
CA ASP A 129 17.90 14.77 -29.23
C ASP A 129 17.28 13.86 -30.30
N SER A 130 17.03 14.42 -31.48
CA SER A 130 16.47 13.70 -32.63
C SER A 130 17.45 12.70 -33.26
N SER A 131 18.74 12.79 -32.90
CA SER A 131 19.80 11.90 -33.36
C SER A 131 19.74 10.51 -32.74
N TYR A 132 19.03 10.33 -31.62
CA TYR A 132 18.93 9.02 -30.97
C TYR A 132 18.30 7.97 -31.90
N LYS A 133 19.02 6.87 -32.06
CA LYS A 133 18.61 5.66 -32.82
C LYS A 133 18.89 4.44 -31.97
N CYS A 134 18.05 3.42 -32.13
CA CYS A 134 18.32 2.08 -31.63
C CYS A 134 18.68 1.19 -32.81
N ASN A 135 19.91 0.70 -32.83
CA ASN A 135 20.48 -0.12 -33.89
C ASN A 135 21.61 -1.00 -33.33
N SER A 136 22.21 -1.84 -34.17
CA SER A 136 23.21 -2.82 -33.73
C SER A 136 24.46 -2.23 -33.06
N THR A 137 24.70 -0.93 -33.24
CA THR A 137 25.83 -0.20 -32.62
C THR A 137 25.47 0.48 -31.31
N SER A 138 24.21 0.41 -30.89
CA SER A 138 23.65 1.12 -29.74
C SER A 138 22.87 0.17 -28.82
N THR A 139 23.48 -0.91 -28.37
CA THR A 139 22.84 -1.84 -27.42
C THR A 139 22.82 -1.26 -26.01
N ASP A 140 21.80 -1.61 -25.21
CA ASP A 140 21.76 -1.34 -23.76
C ASP A 140 21.73 0.15 -23.39
N LEU A 141 20.98 0.95 -24.15
CA LEU A 141 20.78 2.36 -23.83
C LEU A 141 19.82 2.53 -22.64
N HIS A 142 20.14 3.50 -21.80
CA HIS A 142 19.39 3.86 -20.60
C HIS A 142 18.98 5.33 -20.70
N PHE A 143 17.73 5.63 -20.34
CA PHE A 143 17.15 6.96 -20.51
C PHE A 143 16.60 7.52 -19.21
N TYR A 144 16.62 8.84 -19.12
CA TYR A 144 15.95 9.60 -18.07
C TYR A 144 15.11 10.72 -18.67
N MET A 145 14.03 11.09 -17.98
CA MET A 145 13.29 12.30 -18.24
C MET A 145 13.96 13.48 -17.54
N ASN A 146 14.33 14.50 -18.29
CA ASN A 146 14.99 15.68 -17.75
C ASN A 146 14.01 16.57 -16.98
N TRP A 147 14.50 17.16 -15.89
CA TRP A 147 13.70 17.94 -14.95
C TRP A 147 13.14 19.23 -15.57
N ASP A 148 13.92 19.90 -16.42
CA ASP A 148 13.57 21.24 -16.92
C ASP A 148 12.50 21.18 -18.02
N ASP A 149 12.71 20.34 -19.03
CA ASP A 149 11.93 20.31 -20.27
C ASP A 149 11.06 19.05 -20.43
N GLY A 150 11.17 18.08 -19.52
CA GLY A 150 10.42 16.82 -19.60
C GLY A 150 10.80 15.93 -20.79
N LYS A 151 11.92 16.23 -21.47
CA LYS A 151 12.41 15.43 -22.60
C LYS A 151 13.30 14.30 -22.14
N TRP A 152 13.44 13.27 -22.98
CA TRP A 152 14.18 12.05 -22.64
C TRP A 152 15.59 12.10 -23.20
N TYR A 153 16.57 11.94 -22.33
CA TYR A 153 17.99 11.95 -22.68
C TYR A 153 18.63 10.61 -22.31
N ARG A 154 19.58 10.18 -23.14
CA ARG A 154 20.41 9.02 -22.84
C ARG A 154 21.39 9.39 -21.73
N ASP A 155 21.55 8.51 -20.75
CA ASP A 155 22.67 8.59 -19.81
C ASP A 155 23.74 7.55 -20.14
N VAL A 156 25.00 7.98 -20.15
CA VAL A 156 26.18 7.13 -20.37
C VAL A 156 26.75 6.58 -19.07
N ASN A 157 26.42 7.19 -17.94
CA ASN A 157 26.88 6.85 -16.60
C ASN A 157 25.76 6.20 -15.77
N TRP A 158 24.84 5.49 -16.44
CA TRP A 158 23.61 4.94 -15.86
C TRP A 158 23.85 3.97 -14.69
N ASP A 159 25.02 3.33 -14.64
CA ASP A 159 25.42 2.29 -13.71
C ASP A 159 25.84 2.84 -12.34
N TRP A 160 26.34 4.08 -12.28
CA TRP A 160 26.82 4.70 -11.04
C TRP A 160 26.24 6.09 -10.77
N TYR A 161 25.78 6.82 -11.78
CA TYR A 161 25.25 8.16 -11.60
C TYR A 161 23.84 8.12 -11.02
N GLY A 162 23.64 8.84 -9.92
CA GLY A 162 22.37 8.85 -9.21
C GLY A 162 21.34 9.79 -9.85
N ARG A 163 20.12 9.29 -10.10
CA ARG A 163 18.92 10.10 -10.39
C ARG A 163 17.73 9.67 -9.52
N ALA A 164 16.66 10.46 -9.53
CA ALA A 164 15.37 10.02 -9.01
C ALA A 164 14.74 8.99 -9.98
N TYR A 165 13.63 8.35 -9.60
CA TYR A 165 12.98 7.35 -10.47
C TYR A 165 11.48 7.27 -10.24
N VAL A 166 10.76 6.82 -11.27
CA VAL A 166 9.31 6.57 -11.22
C VAL A 166 9.05 5.12 -11.59
N CYS A 167 8.35 4.40 -10.71
CA CYS A 167 7.86 3.06 -10.97
C CYS A 167 6.45 3.09 -11.55
N LYS A 168 6.18 2.16 -12.46
CA LYS A 168 4.89 1.86 -13.07
C LYS A 168 4.52 0.42 -12.74
N LYS A 169 3.27 0.22 -12.30
CA LYS A 169 2.70 -1.09 -12.04
C LYS A 169 1.37 -1.27 -12.76
N ASN A 170 1.09 -2.51 -13.14
CA ASN A 170 -0.23 -2.92 -13.60
C ASN A 170 -1.24 -2.90 -12.44
N TYR A 171 -2.51 -2.83 -12.80
CA TYR A 171 -3.66 -2.74 -11.92
C TYR A 171 -3.74 -3.78 -10.76
N ARG A 172 -4.37 -3.38 -9.65
CA ARG A 172 -4.74 -4.17 -8.44
C ARG A 172 -6.21 -4.60 -8.48
N PRO A 173 -6.58 -5.89 -8.38
CA PRO A 173 -7.99 -6.31 -8.33
C PRO A 173 -8.80 -5.51 -7.29
N GLU A 174 -9.92 -4.92 -7.72
CA GLU A 174 -10.73 -3.95 -6.97
C GLU A 174 -11.16 -4.47 -5.59
N ASP A 175 -11.42 -5.77 -5.52
CA ASP A 175 -11.89 -6.47 -4.33
C ASP A 175 -10.77 -6.91 -3.39
N SER A 176 -9.50 -6.59 -3.71
CA SER A 176 -8.39 -7.02 -2.87
C SER A 176 -8.45 -6.29 -1.53
N ILE A 177 -8.84 -6.99 -0.47
CA ILE A 177 -8.71 -6.57 0.93
C ILE A 177 -7.24 -6.48 1.38
N CYS A 178 -6.30 -6.87 0.52
CA CYS A 178 -4.87 -6.93 0.81
C CYS A 178 -3.98 -6.10 -0.10
N GLU A 179 -4.53 -5.30 -1.00
CA GLU A 179 -3.69 -4.51 -1.91
C GLU A 179 -2.79 -5.38 -2.77
N GLU A 180 -1.49 -5.05 -2.81
CA GLU A 180 -0.42 -5.84 -3.41
C GLU A 180 0.15 -6.92 -2.48
N TYR A 181 -0.38 -7.03 -1.26
CA TYR A 181 -0.01 -8.06 -0.31
C TYR A 181 -0.86 -9.31 -0.56
N GLU A 182 -0.32 -10.46 -0.19
CA GLU A 182 -1.02 -11.74 -0.27
C GLU A 182 -1.82 -11.96 1.01
N LEU A 183 -3.11 -12.24 0.88
CA LEU A 183 -3.95 -12.65 2.00
C LEU A 183 -3.48 -14.00 2.53
N VAL A 184 -3.16 -14.06 3.83
CA VAL A 184 -2.76 -15.32 4.46
C VAL A 184 -4.01 -16.13 4.81
N SER A 185 -4.43 -17.02 3.90
CA SER A 185 -5.59 -17.92 4.11
C SER A 185 -6.84 -17.13 4.58
N ASP A 186 -7.58 -17.60 5.60
CA ASP A 186 -8.75 -16.91 6.17
C ASP A 186 -8.37 -15.91 7.28
N THR A 187 -7.09 -15.55 7.44
CA THR A 187 -6.67 -14.56 8.44
C THR A 187 -6.99 -13.14 7.95
N LYS A 188 -7.03 -12.16 8.86
CA LYS A 188 -7.12 -10.73 8.51
C LYS A 188 -5.73 -10.09 8.33
N THR A 189 -4.75 -10.87 7.88
CA THR A 189 -3.36 -10.44 7.72
C THR A 189 -2.92 -10.61 6.28
N CYS A 190 -2.38 -9.54 5.72
CA CYS A 190 -1.83 -9.53 4.38
C CYS A 190 -0.31 -9.39 4.46
N LEU A 191 0.44 -10.16 3.68
CA LEU A 191 1.91 -10.19 3.73
C LEU A 191 2.55 -9.91 2.37
N SER A 192 3.72 -9.27 2.41
CA SER A 192 4.57 -9.08 1.23
C SER A 192 6.02 -9.41 1.59
N LEU A 193 6.58 -10.41 0.93
CA LEU A 193 7.96 -10.85 1.12
C LEU A 193 8.90 -10.03 0.22
N ARG A 194 9.92 -9.41 0.82
CA ARG A 194 10.94 -8.62 0.10
C ARG A 194 12.27 -9.35 0.16
N SER A 195 12.81 -9.71 -1.01
CA SER A 195 14.07 -10.47 -1.15
C SER A 195 15.33 -9.62 -0.92
N VAL A 196 15.23 -8.30 -1.06
CA VAL A 196 16.32 -7.36 -0.84
C VAL A 196 16.79 -7.41 0.61
N SER A 197 18.09 -7.60 0.82
CA SER A 197 18.66 -7.65 2.16
C SER A 197 19.01 -6.26 2.67
N THR A 198 18.43 -5.87 3.80
CA THR A 198 18.71 -4.59 4.47
C THR A 198 18.61 -4.74 5.99
N ASP A 199 18.95 -3.71 6.75
CA ASP A 199 18.81 -3.72 8.21
C ASP A 199 17.36 -3.44 8.65
N SER A 200 17.06 -3.68 9.93
CA SER A 200 15.69 -3.57 10.44
C SER A 200 15.12 -2.15 10.37
N LYS A 201 15.98 -1.12 10.41
CA LYS A 201 15.53 0.28 10.30
C LYS A 201 15.08 0.58 8.88
N ASP A 202 15.91 0.24 7.90
CA ASP A 202 15.59 0.48 6.49
C ASP A 202 14.46 -0.42 6.00
N ALA A 203 14.38 -1.66 6.50
CA ALA A 203 13.26 -2.56 6.22
C ALA A 203 11.93 -2.00 6.75
N GLU A 204 11.90 -1.49 7.99
CA GLU A 204 10.71 -0.83 8.53
C GLU A 204 10.33 0.41 7.73
N ASN A 205 11.31 1.25 7.37
CA ASN A 205 11.06 2.42 6.52
C ASN A 205 10.45 1.99 5.18
N SER A 206 10.92 0.89 4.58
CA SER A 206 10.38 0.36 3.33
C SER A 206 8.96 -0.19 3.49
N CYS A 207 8.63 -0.89 4.58
CA CYS A 207 7.26 -1.35 4.82
C CYS A 207 6.30 -0.18 5.08
N ALA A 208 6.71 0.76 5.93
CA ALA A 208 5.99 2.01 6.22
C ALA A 208 5.73 2.82 4.95
N TYR A 209 6.67 2.77 4.01
CA TYR A 209 6.54 3.40 2.71
C TYR A 209 5.33 2.90 1.91
N THR A 210 5.02 1.61 2.02
CA THR A 210 3.87 0.96 1.37
C THR A 210 2.61 0.91 2.25
N GLY A 211 2.56 1.73 3.31
CA GLY A 211 1.41 1.78 4.22
C GLY A 211 1.31 0.63 5.24
N GLY A 212 2.37 -0.18 5.37
CA GLY A 212 2.44 -1.28 6.33
C GLY A 212 3.58 -1.16 7.32
N HIS A 213 3.92 -2.28 7.95
CA HIS A 213 5.03 -2.37 8.90
C HIS A 213 5.80 -3.66 8.68
N LEU A 214 7.00 -3.79 9.23
CA LEU A 214 7.61 -5.11 9.37
C LEU A 214 6.63 -6.06 10.08
N ALA A 215 6.56 -7.30 9.59
CA ALA A 215 5.43 -8.18 9.86
C ALA A 215 5.21 -8.45 11.35
N ALA A 216 3.98 -8.23 11.81
CA ALA A 216 3.49 -8.72 13.09
C ALA A 216 2.90 -10.13 12.94
N ILE A 217 3.13 -10.98 13.93
CA ILE A 217 2.73 -12.40 13.89
C ILE A 217 1.89 -12.70 15.13
N HIS A 218 0.61 -12.98 14.91
CA HIS A 218 -0.38 -13.19 15.98
C HIS A 218 -0.83 -14.64 16.14
N ASP A 219 -0.42 -15.53 15.24
CA ASP A 219 -0.72 -16.96 15.30
C ASP A 219 0.29 -17.79 14.49
N ASN A 220 0.17 -19.11 14.64
CA ASN A 220 1.03 -20.04 13.92
C ASN A 220 0.73 -20.09 12.40
N THR A 221 -0.47 -19.74 11.95
CA THR A 221 -0.84 -19.73 10.52
C THR A 221 -0.01 -18.69 9.77
N VAL A 222 0.06 -17.47 10.30
CA VAL A 222 0.89 -16.38 9.77
C VAL A 222 2.38 -16.74 9.87
N ASN A 223 2.82 -17.30 11.01
CA ASN A 223 4.20 -17.73 11.19
C ASN A 223 4.65 -18.74 10.12
N ASP A 224 3.85 -19.79 9.90
CA ASP A 224 4.14 -20.85 8.95
C ASP A 224 4.01 -20.37 7.49
N TYR A 225 3.14 -19.41 7.21
CA TYR A 225 3.07 -18.78 5.89
C TYR A 225 4.38 -18.06 5.57
N ILE A 226 4.83 -17.16 6.44
CA ILE A 226 6.09 -16.42 6.26
C ILE A 226 7.26 -17.36 5.97
N ARG A 227 7.40 -18.40 6.81
CA ARG A 227 8.47 -19.39 6.64
C ARG A 227 8.40 -20.08 5.29
N ARG A 228 7.22 -20.58 4.89
CA ARG A 228 7.03 -21.30 3.61
C ARG A 228 7.27 -20.39 2.40
N SER A 229 6.80 -19.15 2.45
CA SER A 229 7.04 -18.16 1.41
C SER A 229 8.53 -17.83 1.28
N ALA A 230 9.24 -17.67 2.40
CA ALA A 230 10.68 -17.45 2.38
C ALA A 230 11.45 -18.64 1.80
N VAL A 231 11.13 -19.87 2.22
CA VAL A 231 11.80 -21.09 1.72
C VAL A 231 11.55 -21.31 0.22
N SER A 232 10.32 -21.10 -0.27
CA SER A 232 9.99 -21.22 -1.69
C SER A 232 10.72 -20.18 -2.57
N ASN A 233 11.06 -19.03 -2.00
CA ASN A 233 11.88 -17.99 -2.64
C ASN A 233 13.40 -18.16 -2.37
N ASN A 234 13.83 -19.33 -1.88
CA ASN A 234 15.24 -19.66 -1.57
C ASN A 234 15.90 -18.72 -0.53
N LEU A 235 15.11 -18.11 0.35
CA LEU A 235 15.58 -17.23 1.42
C LEU A 235 15.82 -18.06 2.70
N LEU A 236 16.95 -18.77 2.73
CA LEU A 236 17.22 -19.80 3.75
C LEU A 236 17.93 -19.29 5.02
N ASN A 237 18.42 -18.05 5.01
CA ASN A 237 19.18 -17.43 6.11
C ASN A 237 18.31 -16.62 7.08
N GLY A 238 16.99 -16.73 6.96
CA GLY A 238 16.02 -15.99 7.76
C GLY A 238 15.52 -14.71 7.11
N VAL A 239 14.47 -14.14 7.71
CA VAL A 239 13.82 -12.90 7.29
C VAL A 239 13.55 -12.00 8.51
N LEU A 240 13.70 -10.68 8.36
CA LEU A 240 13.35 -9.72 9.41
C LEU A 240 11.84 -9.64 9.62
N ILE A 241 11.44 -9.51 10.88
CA ILE A 241 10.04 -9.35 11.33
C ILE A 241 9.92 -8.13 12.26
N GLY A 242 8.70 -7.69 12.55
CA GLY A 242 8.45 -6.41 13.20
C GLY A 242 8.62 -6.37 14.71
N LEU A 243 9.05 -7.46 15.35
CA LEU A 243 9.17 -7.50 16.81
C LEU A 243 10.39 -6.69 17.25
N LYS A 244 10.23 -5.92 18.31
CA LYS A 244 11.28 -5.18 18.99
C LYS A 244 11.24 -5.43 20.49
N GLN A 245 12.41 -5.34 21.12
CA GLN A 245 12.57 -5.46 22.56
C GLN A 245 13.11 -4.16 23.17
N SER A 246 12.53 -3.73 24.30
CA SER A 246 13.06 -2.64 25.11
C SER A 246 13.15 -3.11 26.56
N GLY A 247 14.36 -3.41 27.03
CA GLY A 247 14.52 -4.09 28.32
C GLY A 247 13.89 -5.49 28.25
N ASN A 248 12.87 -5.74 29.08
CA ASN A 248 12.12 -7.00 29.06
C ASN A 248 10.84 -6.91 28.22
N ASP A 249 10.45 -5.72 27.76
CA ASP A 249 9.19 -5.50 27.09
C ASP A 249 9.32 -5.79 25.59
N LEU A 250 8.32 -6.47 25.04
CA LEU A 250 8.21 -6.79 23.62
C LEU A 250 7.11 -5.94 22.98
N ALA A 251 7.36 -5.43 21.77
CA ALA A 251 6.38 -4.67 21.01
C ALA A 251 6.54 -4.90 19.51
N TRP A 252 5.43 -4.94 18.77
CA TRP A 252 5.42 -4.91 17.31
C TRP A 252 5.54 -3.48 16.78
N ASN A 253 6.14 -3.31 15.60
CA ASN A 253 6.26 -2.02 14.93
C ASN A 253 4.91 -1.39 14.58
N ASP A 254 3.91 -2.20 14.27
CA ASP A 254 2.53 -1.77 13.99
C ASP A 254 1.71 -1.45 15.25
N LYS A 255 2.32 -1.59 16.44
CA LYS A 255 1.72 -1.34 17.76
C LYS A 255 0.57 -2.27 18.14
N THR A 256 0.38 -3.37 17.40
CA THR A 256 -0.52 -4.45 17.80
C THR A 256 -0.01 -5.14 19.07
N THR A 257 -0.90 -5.85 19.76
CA THR A 257 -0.54 -6.54 21.00
C THR A 257 0.32 -7.77 20.73
N VAL A 258 1.35 -7.98 21.56
CA VAL A 258 2.16 -9.20 21.50
C VAL A 258 1.41 -10.32 22.23
N ASN A 259 0.66 -11.12 21.47
CA ASN A 259 -0.17 -12.23 21.96
C ASN A 259 0.32 -13.62 21.49
N TYR A 260 1.36 -13.65 20.65
CA TYR A 260 1.97 -14.87 20.12
C TYR A 260 3.49 -14.71 20.09
N THR A 261 4.20 -15.78 20.44
CA THR A 261 5.66 -15.82 20.37
C THR A 261 6.14 -17.20 19.90
N ASN A 262 7.22 -17.23 19.11
CA ASN A 262 7.82 -18.48 18.64
C ASN A 262 9.35 -18.43 18.73
N PHE A 263 9.90 -18.08 19.90
CA PHE A 263 11.35 -17.94 20.06
C PHE A 263 12.10 -19.26 19.90
N ALA A 264 13.29 -19.19 19.31
CA ALA A 264 14.24 -20.28 19.36
C ALA A 264 14.73 -20.49 20.81
N ARG A 265 15.23 -21.69 21.10
CA ARG A 265 15.76 -22.00 22.43
C ARG A 265 16.89 -21.03 22.79
N ASN A 266 16.82 -20.45 24.01
CA ASN A 266 17.75 -19.46 24.55
C ASN A 266 17.68 -18.06 23.91
N PHE A 267 16.57 -17.74 23.24
CA PHE A 267 16.28 -16.40 22.73
C PHE A 267 15.05 -15.81 23.45
N PRO A 268 14.98 -14.47 23.62
CA PRO A 268 15.98 -13.46 23.25
C PRO A 268 17.30 -13.60 24.03
N ASN A 269 18.43 -13.34 23.36
CA ASN A 269 19.77 -13.43 23.92
C ASN A 269 20.32 -12.03 24.19
N SER A 270 20.71 -11.76 25.45
CA SER A 270 21.20 -10.45 25.88
C SER A 270 22.50 -9.99 25.21
N ALA A 271 23.23 -10.89 24.54
CA ALA A 271 24.45 -10.56 23.79
C ALA A 271 24.18 -10.01 22.37
N LEU A 272 22.92 -10.05 21.91
CA LEU A 272 22.52 -9.59 20.57
C LEU A 272 21.70 -8.29 20.65
N GLY A 273 21.24 -7.82 19.50
CA GLY A 273 20.43 -6.60 19.42
C GLY A 273 18.98 -6.81 19.84
N SER A 274 18.17 -5.77 19.71
CA SER A 274 16.77 -5.76 20.16
C SER A 274 15.74 -5.96 19.05
N CYS A 275 16.17 -6.26 17.82
CA CYS A 275 15.28 -6.53 16.68
C CYS A 275 15.24 -8.03 16.43
N PHE A 276 14.26 -8.53 15.66
CA PHE A 276 14.09 -9.97 15.50
C PHE A 276 14.06 -10.40 14.04
N ALA A 277 14.54 -11.63 13.82
CA ALA A 277 14.42 -12.33 12.55
C ALA A 277 13.80 -13.71 12.78
N MET A 278 12.94 -14.11 11.85
CA MET A 278 12.48 -15.49 11.73
C MET A 278 13.54 -16.31 10.99
N GLN A 279 13.96 -17.42 11.58
CA GLN A 279 14.84 -18.39 10.92
C GLN A 279 14.02 -19.28 9.99
N THR A 280 14.47 -19.48 8.76
CA THR A 280 13.67 -20.15 7.71
C THR A 280 14.09 -21.59 7.44
N SER A 281 15.36 -21.91 7.68
CA SER A 281 15.95 -23.25 7.48
C SER A 281 15.92 -24.11 8.76
N SER A 282 17.06 -24.29 9.43
CA SER A 282 17.26 -25.26 10.53
C SER A 282 16.38 -25.02 11.75
N LEU A 283 16.09 -23.75 12.07
CA LEU A 283 15.20 -23.35 13.15
C LEU A 283 13.83 -22.94 12.59
N ALA A 284 13.24 -23.84 11.81
CA ALA A 284 11.99 -23.70 11.03
C ALA A 284 10.92 -22.77 11.65
N GLY A 285 10.97 -21.49 11.30
CA GLY A 285 9.98 -20.48 11.69
C GLY A 285 10.18 -19.89 13.10
N GLN A 286 11.24 -20.25 13.81
CA GLN A 286 11.54 -19.76 15.15
C GLN A 286 12.28 -18.42 15.11
N TRP A 287 12.11 -17.60 16.14
CA TRP A 287 12.59 -16.22 16.18
C TRP A 287 13.86 -16.10 17.01
N VAL A 288 14.80 -15.30 16.50
CA VAL A 288 16.04 -14.93 17.17
C VAL A 288 16.18 -13.41 17.17
N ASN A 289 16.70 -12.82 18.24
CA ASN A 289 17.04 -11.41 18.22
C ASN A 289 18.36 -11.17 17.48
N VAL A 290 18.44 -10.07 16.74
CA VAL A 290 19.50 -9.69 15.81
C VAL A 290 19.87 -8.22 16.00
N LEU A 291 21.01 -7.81 15.43
CA LEU A 291 21.47 -6.42 15.50
C LEU A 291 20.61 -5.53 14.57
N CYS A 292 19.88 -4.59 15.16
CA CYS A 292 18.86 -3.76 14.49
C CYS A 292 19.31 -2.93 13.27
N GLY A 293 20.55 -2.46 13.26
CA GLY A 293 20.98 -1.41 12.32
C GLY A 293 21.45 -0.14 13.04
N GLY A 294 22.53 0.47 12.52
CA GLY A 294 23.20 1.65 13.08
C GLY A 294 24.49 1.99 12.32
N THR A 295 25.11 3.13 12.63
CA THR A 295 26.31 3.66 11.93
C THR A 295 27.58 2.81 12.06
N SER A 296 27.53 1.70 12.81
CA SER A 296 28.71 0.89 13.15
C SER A 296 29.05 -0.24 12.16
N GLY A 297 28.32 -0.40 11.05
CA GLY A 297 28.61 -1.43 10.04
C GLY A 297 28.41 -2.88 10.48
N THR A 298 27.90 -3.10 11.70
CA THR A 298 27.67 -4.42 12.32
C THR A 298 26.20 -4.89 12.23
N ALA A 299 25.37 -4.17 11.47
CA ALA A 299 23.96 -4.47 11.33
C ALA A 299 23.69 -5.84 10.69
N THR A 300 22.72 -6.57 11.21
CA THR A 300 22.23 -7.77 10.52
C THR A 300 21.41 -7.35 9.32
N LYS A 301 21.88 -7.70 8.12
CA LYS A 301 21.15 -7.45 6.87
C LYS A 301 20.53 -8.74 6.36
N LEU A 302 19.21 -8.75 6.25
CA LEU A 302 18.44 -9.91 5.80
C LEU A 302 17.29 -9.44 4.91
N PRO A 303 16.74 -10.33 4.06
CA PRO A 303 15.42 -10.13 3.48
C PRO A 303 14.37 -9.91 4.58
N TYR A 304 13.20 -9.38 4.25
CA TYR A 304 12.22 -8.97 5.26
C TYR A 304 10.79 -9.17 4.78
N VAL A 305 9.86 -9.18 5.72
CA VAL A 305 8.43 -9.30 5.42
C VAL A 305 7.70 -8.08 5.93
N CYS A 306 6.88 -7.49 5.08
CA CYS A 306 5.94 -6.45 5.46
C CYS A 306 4.56 -7.07 5.73
N SER A 307 3.80 -6.48 6.64
CA SER A 307 2.38 -6.78 6.85
C SER A 307 1.51 -5.54 6.87
N ILE A 308 0.27 -5.72 6.41
CA ILE A 308 -0.86 -4.81 6.66
C ILE A 308 -2.05 -5.63 7.17
N PRO A 309 -2.95 -5.04 7.98
CA PRO A 309 -4.25 -5.65 8.22
C PRO A 309 -5.05 -5.71 6.93
N ALA A 310 -5.84 -6.78 6.76
CA ALA A 310 -6.83 -6.81 5.69
C ALA A 310 -7.87 -5.71 5.91
N TYR A 311 -8.19 -4.96 4.85
CA TYR A 311 -9.22 -3.93 4.93
C TYR A 311 -10.59 -4.55 5.09
N GLU A 312 -11.34 -4.06 6.07
CA GLU A 312 -12.75 -4.36 6.22
C GLU A 312 -13.55 -3.30 5.46
N PHE A 313 -13.85 -3.58 4.20
CA PHE A 313 -14.82 -2.79 3.45
C PHE A 313 -16.23 -3.10 3.95
N PRO A 314 -17.15 -2.11 3.93
CA PRO A 314 -18.54 -2.39 4.25
C PRO A 314 -19.13 -3.42 3.27
N ASP A 315 -19.98 -4.31 3.78
CA ASP A 315 -20.62 -5.37 3.00
C ASP A 315 -21.56 -4.82 1.91
N GLU A 316 -22.05 -3.59 2.11
CA GLU A 316 -22.87 -2.83 1.17
C GLU A 316 -22.16 -1.52 0.81
N ILE A 317 -22.26 -1.11 -0.46
CA ILE A 317 -21.73 0.18 -0.91
C ILE A 317 -22.48 1.28 -0.16
N GLU A 318 -21.73 2.15 0.50
CA GLU A 318 -22.32 3.29 1.22
C GLU A 318 -23.02 4.22 0.23
N SER A 319 -24.05 4.94 0.70
CA SER A 319 -24.87 5.74 -0.20
C SER A 319 -24.01 6.73 -1.00
N SER A 320 -24.41 7.00 -2.24
CA SER A 320 -23.78 8.05 -3.04
C SER A 320 -24.05 9.45 -2.48
N GLU A 321 -24.87 9.58 -1.44
CA GLU A 321 -25.31 10.85 -0.90
C GLU A 321 -24.36 11.34 0.19
N CYS A 322 -24.32 12.65 0.37
CA CYS A 322 -23.62 13.24 1.50
C CYS A 322 -24.31 12.85 2.82
N PRO A 323 -23.57 12.81 3.95
CA PRO A 323 -24.16 12.55 5.25
C PRO A 323 -25.30 13.51 5.56
N GLU A 324 -26.33 13.03 6.27
CA GLU A 324 -27.43 13.87 6.73
C GLU A 324 -26.94 15.01 7.65
N ALA A 325 -27.66 16.13 7.63
CA ALA A 325 -27.38 17.21 8.54
C ALA A 325 -27.73 16.81 9.99
N ASN A 326 -26.86 17.19 10.94
CA ASN A 326 -27.04 16.98 12.39
C ASN A 326 -26.86 15.54 12.90
N VAL A 327 -26.11 14.68 12.19
CA VAL A 327 -25.66 13.40 12.74
C VAL A 327 -24.71 13.63 13.92
N THR A 328 -24.96 12.95 15.05
CA THR A 328 -24.08 12.97 16.22
C THR A 328 -23.25 11.71 16.22
N TYR A 329 -21.93 11.84 16.38
CA TYR A 329 -21.00 10.71 16.32
C TYR A 329 -20.46 10.38 17.70
N THR A 330 -20.34 9.08 17.98
CA THR A 330 -19.86 8.50 19.22
C THR A 330 -18.52 7.78 19.04
N ASP A 331 -17.95 7.29 20.14
CA ASP A 331 -16.66 6.60 20.11
C ASP A 331 -16.79 5.24 19.40
N GLY A 332 -16.03 5.06 18.32
CA GLY A 332 -16.03 3.84 17.52
C GLY A 332 -16.81 3.93 16.21
N ASP A 333 -17.59 5.00 16.00
CA ASP A 333 -18.33 5.21 14.76
C ASP A 333 -17.37 5.32 13.57
N THR A 334 -17.83 4.82 12.41
CA THR A 334 -17.07 4.91 11.17
C THR A 334 -17.81 5.81 10.20
N ILE A 335 -17.06 6.68 9.52
CA ILE A 335 -17.57 7.57 8.48
C ILE A 335 -16.84 7.31 7.17
N TYR A 336 -17.56 7.47 6.08
CA TYR A 336 -17.07 7.14 4.74
C TYR A 336 -17.24 8.33 3.81
N SER A 337 -16.43 8.39 2.75
CA SER A 337 -16.75 9.19 1.59
C SER A 337 -17.99 8.64 0.89
N PRO A 338 -18.72 9.45 0.10
CA PRO A 338 -19.85 8.95 -0.66
C PRO A 338 -19.44 7.81 -1.58
N SER A 339 -20.34 6.85 -1.78
CA SER A 339 -20.12 5.66 -2.60
C SER A 339 -18.95 4.76 -2.17
N PHE A 340 -18.32 4.94 -1.00
CA PHE A 340 -17.22 4.08 -0.58
C PHE A 340 -17.65 2.60 -0.49
N PRO A 341 -16.84 1.62 -0.97
CA PRO A 341 -15.55 1.75 -1.64
C PRO A 341 -15.65 1.81 -3.17
N SER A 342 -16.83 2.03 -3.76
CA SER A 342 -16.99 2.15 -5.21
C SER A 342 -16.24 3.36 -5.75
N PRO A 343 -15.51 3.21 -6.87
CA PRO A 343 -14.90 4.35 -7.52
C PRO A 343 -15.90 5.19 -8.31
N ASN A 344 -15.41 6.31 -8.82
CA ASN A 344 -16.17 7.29 -9.61
C ASN A 344 -17.18 8.08 -8.77
N ASN A 345 -16.88 8.28 -7.49
CA ASN A 345 -17.63 9.22 -6.67
C ASN A 345 -17.33 10.65 -7.13
N THR A 346 -18.33 11.38 -7.63
CA THR A 346 -18.18 12.79 -8.05
C THR A 346 -18.68 13.80 -7.03
N ASN A 347 -19.08 13.36 -5.84
CA ASN A 347 -19.79 14.18 -4.86
C ASN A 347 -18.83 14.77 -3.83
N SER A 348 -18.80 16.10 -3.79
CA SER A 348 -18.16 16.85 -2.71
C SER A 348 -19.11 16.94 -1.53
N CYS A 349 -18.64 16.61 -0.33
CA CYS A 349 -19.47 16.54 0.87
C CYS A 349 -18.83 17.21 2.08
N GLU A 350 -19.69 17.75 2.94
CA GLU A 350 -19.32 18.30 4.24
C GLU A 350 -19.79 17.36 5.35
N TYR A 351 -18.90 17.08 6.30
CA TYR A 351 -19.19 16.28 7.49
C TYR A 351 -19.01 17.18 8.71
N LEU A 352 -20.06 17.30 9.52
CA LEU A 352 -20.00 17.98 10.81
C LEU A 352 -19.97 16.92 11.92
N ILE A 353 -18.78 16.66 12.46
CA ILE A 353 -18.58 15.69 13.53
C ILE A 353 -18.73 16.40 14.87
N VAL A 354 -19.75 16.06 15.64
CA VAL A 354 -19.97 16.58 17.00
C VAL A 354 -19.97 15.43 17.98
N GLY A 355 -19.13 15.53 19.00
CA GLY A 355 -19.04 14.54 20.07
C GLY A 355 -20.22 14.58 21.04
N PRO A 356 -20.42 13.50 21.80
CA PRO A 356 -21.48 13.43 22.81
C PRO A 356 -21.22 14.42 23.96
N GLU A 357 -22.25 14.63 24.79
CA GLU A 357 -22.14 15.47 25.98
C GLU A 357 -20.98 15.01 26.89
N GLY A 358 -20.19 15.97 27.36
CA GLY A 358 -19.01 15.72 28.19
C GLY A 358 -17.72 15.38 27.42
N ALA A 359 -17.77 15.24 26.09
CA ALA A 359 -16.55 15.15 25.30
C ALA A 359 -15.77 16.48 25.34
N LYS A 360 -14.45 16.40 25.54
CA LYS A 360 -13.54 17.56 25.47
C LYS A 360 -13.07 17.83 24.05
N ASN A 361 -12.69 16.79 23.32
CA ASN A 361 -12.17 16.86 21.95
C ASN A 361 -12.66 15.68 21.12
N MET A 362 -12.57 15.82 19.80
CA MET A 362 -12.81 14.75 18.85
C MET A 362 -11.51 14.35 18.16
N GLN A 363 -11.48 13.11 17.70
CA GLN A 363 -10.40 12.54 16.93
C GLN A 363 -11.00 11.79 15.74
N VAL A 364 -10.33 11.87 14.59
CA VAL A 364 -10.52 10.95 13.47
C VAL A 364 -9.23 10.18 13.21
N GLU A 365 -9.34 8.87 13.03
CA GLU A 365 -8.28 7.98 12.60
C GLU A 365 -8.56 7.52 11.17
N VAL A 366 -7.57 7.62 10.30
CA VAL A 366 -7.69 7.16 8.93
C VAL A 366 -7.56 5.64 8.91
N VAL A 367 -8.66 4.94 8.61
CA VAL A 367 -8.65 3.48 8.41
C VAL A 367 -8.20 3.16 7.00
N PHE A 368 -8.76 3.88 6.03
CA PHE A 368 -8.44 3.75 4.62
C PHE A 368 -8.54 5.13 3.94
N PHE A 369 -7.63 5.45 3.02
CA PHE A 369 -7.67 6.70 2.26
C PHE A 369 -7.08 6.56 0.86
N GLU A 370 -7.89 6.81 -0.15
CA GLU A 370 -7.52 6.83 -1.56
C GLU A 370 -8.33 7.91 -2.30
N THR A 371 -7.65 8.96 -2.77
CA THR A 371 -8.23 10.03 -3.59
C THR A 371 -7.29 10.42 -4.72
N ASN A 372 -7.76 11.12 -5.77
CA ASN A 372 -6.84 11.63 -6.79
C ASN A 372 -6.01 12.78 -6.24
N ARG A 373 -4.69 12.57 -6.10
CA ARG A 373 -3.77 13.56 -5.50
C ARG A 373 -3.81 14.93 -6.21
N CYS A 374 -4.09 14.96 -7.51
CA CYS A 374 -4.08 16.21 -8.28
C CYS A 374 -5.12 17.24 -7.84
N CYS A 375 -6.24 16.77 -7.29
CA CYS A 375 -7.51 17.42 -7.59
C CYS A 375 -8.63 17.03 -6.60
N ASP A 376 -8.56 15.86 -5.96
CA ASP A 376 -9.46 15.46 -4.89
C ASP A 376 -8.77 15.63 -3.52
N SER A 377 -9.48 16.15 -2.53
CA SER A 377 -8.90 16.36 -1.21
C SER A 377 -9.92 16.27 -0.09
N LEU A 378 -9.48 15.77 1.06
CA LEU A 378 -10.22 15.85 2.32
C LEU A 378 -9.53 16.87 3.23
N THR A 379 -10.21 17.97 3.53
CA THR A 379 -9.70 18.98 4.46
C THR A 379 -10.43 18.90 5.80
N ILE A 380 -9.65 18.83 6.88
CA ILE A 380 -10.13 18.69 8.26
C ILE A 380 -9.94 20.02 8.97
N TYR A 381 -10.98 20.50 9.65
CA TYR A 381 -11.00 21.78 10.37
C TYR A 381 -11.42 21.63 11.83
N GLU A 382 -10.98 22.58 12.65
CA GLU A 382 -11.39 22.76 14.04
C GLU A 382 -12.84 23.25 14.16
N GLY A 383 -13.58 22.66 15.10
CA GLY A 383 -14.85 23.16 15.57
C GLY A 383 -15.97 23.09 14.53
N LYS A 384 -17.12 23.69 14.89
CA LYS A 384 -18.30 23.69 14.03
C LYS A 384 -18.20 24.67 12.87
N SER A 385 -17.41 25.74 12.97
CA SER A 385 -17.35 26.80 11.95
C SER A 385 -16.42 26.49 10.78
N GLY A 386 -15.42 25.62 10.97
CA GLY A 386 -14.47 25.29 9.91
C GLY A 386 -13.41 26.36 9.64
N ASN A 387 -13.15 27.28 10.56
CA ASN A 387 -12.27 28.43 10.29
C ASN A 387 -10.78 28.14 10.44
N GLN A 388 -10.39 27.12 11.20
CA GLN A 388 -8.99 26.76 11.41
C GLN A 388 -8.73 25.36 10.87
N LYS A 389 -7.84 25.27 9.88
CA LYS A 389 -7.46 24.00 9.25
C LYS A 389 -6.53 23.18 10.15
N ILE A 390 -6.81 21.89 10.28
CA ILE A 390 -5.97 20.89 10.94
C ILE A 390 -5.07 20.20 9.90
N ALA A 391 -5.65 19.70 8.80
CA ALA A 391 -4.93 19.00 7.74
C ALA A 391 -5.68 19.03 6.41
N THR A 392 -4.95 18.83 5.30
CA THR A 392 -5.51 18.49 3.99
C THR A 392 -4.86 17.18 3.54
N LEU A 393 -5.67 16.21 3.16
CA LEU A 393 -5.25 14.87 2.73
C LEU A 393 -5.59 14.70 1.24
N ALA A 394 -4.66 14.14 0.46
CA ALA A 394 -4.86 13.84 -0.95
C ALA A 394 -3.92 12.71 -1.41
N GLY A 395 -4.41 11.81 -2.28
CA GLY A 395 -3.66 10.64 -2.73
C GLY A 395 -3.97 9.41 -1.87
N SER A 396 -2.97 8.54 -1.72
CA SER A 396 -2.95 7.39 -0.81
C SER A 396 -1.82 7.58 0.23
N THR A 397 -1.77 6.81 1.33
CA THR A 397 -0.70 6.76 2.40
C THR A 397 -1.06 7.31 3.79
N TYR A 398 -2.34 7.52 4.12
CA TYR A 398 -2.73 8.09 5.42
C TYR A 398 -3.14 7.07 6.48
N ASN A 399 -3.11 5.77 6.20
CA ASN A 399 -3.61 4.73 7.10
C ASN A 399 -2.94 4.78 8.49
N GLY A 400 -3.75 4.66 9.54
CA GLY A 400 -3.34 4.80 10.93
C GLY A 400 -3.01 6.24 11.38
N LYS A 401 -3.08 7.25 10.49
CA LYS A 401 -2.88 8.64 10.90
C LYS A 401 -4.08 9.16 11.67
N VAL A 402 -3.76 9.93 12.71
CA VAL A 402 -4.72 10.45 13.68
C VAL A 402 -4.73 11.97 13.64
N TYR A 403 -5.92 12.56 13.50
CA TYR A 403 -6.14 14.00 13.56
C TYR A 403 -7.08 14.32 14.72
N ARG A 404 -6.73 15.32 15.53
CA ARG A 404 -7.45 15.67 16.77
C ARG A 404 -7.86 17.13 16.74
N SER A 405 -9.07 17.43 17.21
CA SER A 405 -9.44 18.79 17.57
C SER A 405 -8.77 19.20 18.87
N THR A 406 -8.54 20.50 19.01
CA THR A 406 -7.89 21.10 20.20
C THR A 406 -8.76 22.14 20.89
N LYS A 407 -9.82 22.60 20.21
CA LYS A 407 -10.68 23.71 20.67
C LYS A 407 -12.08 23.29 21.10
N GLY A 408 -12.33 21.98 21.22
CA GLY A 408 -13.63 21.46 21.64
C GLY A 408 -14.04 20.17 20.93
N PRO A 409 -15.21 19.62 21.27
CA PRO A 409 -15.69 18.32 20.79
C PRO A 409 -16.36 18.41 19.42
N ALA A 410 -15.79 19.19 18.49
CA ALA A 410 -16.32 19.29 17.13
C ALA A 410 -15.22 19.41 16.09
N MET A 411 -15.44 18.78 14.93
CA MET A 411 -14.60 18.86 13.74
C MET A 411 -15.49 19.03 12.52
N ARG A 412 -15.04 19.80 11.54
CA ARG A 412 -15.69 19.92 10.22
C ARG A 412 -14.75 19.35 9.16
N LEU A 413 -15.24 18.42 8.35
CA LEU A 413 -14.47 17.84 7.26
C LEU A 413 -15.11 18.25 5.93
N LEU A 414 -14.30 18.71 4.99
CA LEU A 414 -14.71 19.05 3.63
C LEU A 414 -14.02 18.12 2.65
N TYR A 415 -14.79 17.22 2.05
CA TYR A 415 -14.33 16.38 0.96
C TYR A 415 -14.65 17.09 -0.36
N ASN A 416 -13.62 17.53 -1.06
CA ASN A 416 -13.71 18.20 -2.35
C ASN A 416 -13.25 17.24 -3.44
N VAL A 417 -14.14 17.00 -4.41
CA VAL A 417 -13.92 16.07 -5.52
C VAL A 417 -13.97 16.84 -6.82
N GLN A 418 -12.92 16.71 -7.62
CA GLN A 418 -12.86 17.28 -8.96
C GLN A 418 -12.83 16.20 -10.04
N SER A 419 -12.20 15.06 -9.77
CA SER A 419 -12.23 13.91 -10.66
C SER A 419 -13.06 12.80 -10.05
N GLY A 420 -12.67 12.33 -8.85
CA GLY A 420 -13.36 11.25 -8.16
C GLY A 420 -13.34 9.89 -8.87
N ALA A 421 -12.77 9.85 -10.08
CA ALA A 421 -12.70 8.67 -10.90
C ALA A 421 -11.64 7.71 -10.36
N HIS A 422 -11.92 6.41 -10.45
CA HIS A 422 -10.95 5.32 -10.21
C HIS A 422 -10.32 5.28 -8.80
N VAL A 423 -10.90 5.96 -7.83
CA VAL A 423 -10.45 5.97 -6.43
C VAL A 423 -11.59 5.54 -5.51
N ARG A 424 -11.30 4.67 -4.54
CA ARG A 424 -12.32 4.10 -3.65
C ARG A 424 -12.86 5.10 -2.63
N GLY A 425 -12.15 6.20 -2.41
CA GLY A 425 -12.48 7.19 -1.41
C GLY A 425 -11.84 6.89 -0.06
N TRP A 426 -12.52 7.14 1.04
CA TRP A 426 -11.93 7.02 2.36
C TRP A 426 -12.90 6.50 3.41
N GLN A 427 -12.32 5.89 4.45
CA GLN A 427 -12.97 5.42 5.66
C GLN A 427 -12.20 5.97 6.86
N LEU A 428 -12.90 6.65 7.77
CA LEU A 428 -12.35 7.18 9.00
C LEU A 428 -13.09 6.63 10.21
N LYS A 429 -12.36 6.40 11.29
CA LYS A 429 -12.91 6.03 12.59
C LYS A 429 -12.93 7.24 13.51
N VAL A 430 -14.09 7.51 14.10
CA VAL A 430 -14.33 8.64 15.01
C VAL A 430 -14.10 8.19 16.46
N LYS A 431 -13.50 9.08 17.23
CA LYS A 431 -13.26 8.87 18.66
C LYS A 431 -13.51 10.14 19.46
N ALA A 432 -14.33 10.04 20.50
CA ALA A 432 -14.57 11.10 21.46
C ALA A 432 -13.57 11.02 22.63
N ILE A 433 -12.88 12.11 22.93
CA ILE A 433 -11.94 12.20 24.04
C ILE A 433 -12.63 12.86 25.23
N LYS A 434 -12.67 12.15 26.36
CA LYS A 434 -13.29 12.61 27.61
C LYS A 434 -12.36 13.45 28.48
#